data_AF-A0AAW1D186-F1
#
_entry.id   AF-A0AAW1D186-F1
#
_cell.length_a   1.000
_cell.length_b   1.000
_cell.length_c   1.000
_cell.angle_alpha   90.00
_cell.angle_beta   90.00
_cell.angle_gamma   90.00
#
_symmetry.space_group_name_H-M   'P 1'
#
loop_
_entity.id
_entity.type
_entity.pdbx_description
1 polymer ?
#
loop_
_entity_poly.entity_id
_entity_poly.type
_entity_poly.pdbx_seq_one_letter_code
_entity_poly.pdbx_strand_id
1 'polypeptide(L)'
;MSIPFSGTIKLSGGLPAAIYKQLKSVTLKPVKRVQFKFDPFHEKVEQTRYFLYHLTTPSVLKTNLNCTFKTKILCDRSDPSINFTLANGEEIEFKSANLSALEMLKLFNNHISVLVPKDDLTSTPVATKSAKKTLSKKR
;
A
#
# COMPACT_ATOMS: atom_id res chain seq x y z
N MET A 1 -27.21 -30.30 -23.36
CA MET A 1 -25.75 -30.49 -23.51
C MET A 1 -25.04 -29.25 -23.02
N SER A 2 -24.48 -29.29 -21.81
CA SER A 2 -23.72 -28.19 -21.20
C SER A 2 -22.27 -28.30 -21.63
N ILE A 3 -21.73 -27.24 -22.23
CA ILE A 3 -20.29 -27.15 -22.50
C ILE A 3 -19.61 -27.07 -21.12
N PRO A 4 -18.75 -28.03 -20.73
CA PRO A 4 -18.01 -27.92 -19.47
C PRO A 4 -17.07 -26.71 -19.59
N PHE A 5 -17.10 -25.83 -18.59
CA PHE A 5 -16.23 -24.66 -18.53
C PHE A 5 -14.76 -25.10 -18.40
N SER A 6 -14.06 -25.25 -19.53
CA SER A 6 -12.67 -25.69 -19.64
C SER A 6 -11.69 -24.51 -19.80
N GLY A 7 -11.99 -23.38 -19.14
CA GLY A 7 -11.16 -22.17 -19.21
C GLY A 7 -10.58 -21.80 -17.85
N THR A 8 -9.29 -21.46 -17.81
CA THR A 8 -8.78 -20.60 -16.72
C THR A 8 -9.18 -19.17 -17.06
N ILE A 9 -9.89 -18.47 -16.17
CA ILE A 9 -10.12 -17.03 -16.29
C ILE A 9 -8.78 -16.34 -16.01
N LYS A 10 -7.89 -16.35 -17.01
CA LYS A 10 -6.66 -15.58 -16.94
C LYS A 10 -7.05 -14.12 -17.09
N LEU A 11 -6.77 -13.33 -16.06
CA LEU A 11 -6.83 -11.86 -16.16
C LEU A 11 -6.00 -11.45 -17.38
N SER A 12 -6.63 -10.75 -18.32
CA SER A 12 -5.99 -10.26 -19.54
C SER A 12 -4.79 -9.39 -19.20
N GLY A 13 -3.76 -9.36 -20.06
CA GLY A 13 -2.53 -8.57 -19.84
C GLY A 13 -2.69 -7.04 -19.93
N GLY A 14 -3.90 -6.51 -19.77
CA GLY A 14 -4.20 -5.08 -19.92
C GLY A 14 -3.76 -4.22 -18.73
N LEU A 15 -3.96 -2.90 -18.87
CA LEU A 15 -3.71 -1.89 -17.83
C LEU A 15 -4.29 -2.24 -16.45
N PRO A 16 -5.56 -2.68 -16.30
CA PRO A 16 -6.10 -3.01 -14.97
C PRO A 16 -5.38 -4.20 -14.32
N ALA A 17 -4.95 -5.19 -15.11
CA ALA A 17 -4.19 -6.32 -14.58
C ALA A 17 -2.77 -5.90 -14.16
N ALA A 18 -2.14 -4.96 -14.88
CA ALA A 18 -0.85 -4.39 -14.49
C ALA A 18 -0.96 -3.61 -13.16
N ILE A 19 -2.01 -2.81 -12.99
CA ILE A 19 -2.29 -2.09 -11.73
C ILE A 19 -2.51 -3.09 -10.59
N TYR A 20 -3.31 -4.14 -10.81
CA TYR A 20 -3.57 -5.16 -9.80
C TYR A 20 -2.29 -5.91 -9.37
N LYS A 21 -1.41 -6.25 -10.31
CA LYS A 21 -0.10 -6.86 -10.01
C LYS A 21 0.74 -5.96 -9.11
N GLN A 22 0.75 -4.66 -9.40
CA GLN A 22 1.49 -3.69 -8.61
C GLN A 22 0.89 -3.54 -7.21
N LEU A 23 -0.43 -3.43 -7.10
CA LEU A 23 -1.16 -3.30 -5.83
C LEU A 23 -0.93 -4.47 -4.89
N LYS A 24 -0.81 -5.70 -5.42
CA LYS A 24 -0.51 -6.88 -4.59
C LYS A 24 0.83 -6.76 -3.85
N SER A 25 1.77 -5.99 -4.41
CA SER A 25 3.10 -5.80 -3.83
C SER A 25 3.21 -4.54 -2.96
N VAL A 26 2.16 -3.69 -2.93
CA VAL A 26 2.14 -2.45 -2.14
C VAL A 26 1.96 -2.78 -0.66
N THR A 27 2.82 -2.22 0.19
CA THR A 27 2.70 -2.32 1.65
C THR A 27 2.95 -0.96 2.32
N LEU A 28 2.17 -0.63 3.35
CA LEU A 28 2.25 0.64 4.09
C LEU A 28 3.04 0.53 5.41
N LYS A 29 3.66 -0.62 5.69
CA LYS A 29 4.40 -0.87 6.94
C LYS A 29 5.43 0.23 7.30
N PRO A 30 6.29 0.71 6.37
CA PRO A 30 7.30 1.70 6.71
C PRO A 30 6.76 3.14 6.75
N VAL A 31 5.49 3.36 6.38
CA VAL A 31 4.91 4.69 6.25
C VAL A 31 4.13 5.08 7.50
N LYS A 32 4.42 6.27 8.04
CA LYS A 32 3.71 6.84 9.19
C LYS A 32 2.53 7.72 8.76
N ARG A 33 2.73 8.50 7.71
CA ARG A 33 1.72 9.45 7.22
C ARG A 33 1.81 9.61 5.71
N VAL A 34 0.66 9.65 5.05
CA VAL A 34 0.54 10.01 3.63
C VAL A 34 -0.31 11.28 3.53
N GLN A 35 0.23 12.28 2.85
CA GLN A 35 -0.45 13.54 2.59
C GLN A 35 -0.62 13.75 1.10
N PHE A 36 -1.86 13.84 0.64
CA PHE A 36 -2.21 14.20 -0.73
C PHE A 36 -2.53 15.68 -0.76
N LYS A 37 -1.86 16.44 -1.62
CA LYS A 37 -2.17 17.84 -1.90
C LYS A 37 -2.58 17.95 -3.35
N PHE A 38 -3.80 18.39 -3.60
CA PHE A 38 -4.24 18.62 -4.97
C PHE A 38 -5.39 19.63 -5.05
N ASP A 39 -5.48 20.30 -6.19
CA ASP A 39 -6.64 21.10 -6.59
C ASP A 39 -7.54 20.26 -7.53
N PRO A 40 -8.82 20.02 -7.17
CA PRO A 40 -9.74 19.19 -7.96
C PRO A 40 -10.06 19.79 -9.33
N PHE A 41 -9.86 21.09 -9.53
CA PHE A 41 -10.11 21.78 -10.80
C PHE A 41 -8.87 21.81 -11.71
N HIS A 42 -7.72 21.34 -11.23
CA HIS A 42 -6.51 21.27 -12.03
C HIS A 42 -6.60 20.12 -13.05
N GLU A 43 -6.24 20.37 -14.30
CA GLU A 43 -6.41 19.42 -15.42
C GLU A 43 -5.73 18.07 -15.17
N LYS A 44 -4.58 18.10 -14.48
CA LYS A 44 -3.70 16.93 -14.29
C LYS A 44 -3.95 16.16 -12.99
N VAL A 45 -5.07 16.40 -12.31
CA VAL A 45 -5.34 15.81 -10.98
C VAL A 45 -5.87 14.37 -11.03
N GLU A 46 -6.40 13.94 -12.17
CA GLU A 46 -7.13 12.67 -12.32
C GLU A 46 -6.30 11.46 -11.85
N GLN A 47 -5.05 11.37 -12.31
CA GLN A 47 -4.15 10.25 -11.98
C GLN A 47 -3.81 10.20 -10.48
N THR A 48 -3.68 11.38 -9.85
CA THR A 48 -3.43 11.49 -8.40
C THR A 48 -4.63 10.98 -7.60
N ARG A 49 -5.85 11.27 -8.06
CA ARG A 49 -7.08 10.77 -7.44
C ARG A 49 -7.24 9.26 -7.59
N TYR A 50 -6.90 8.69 -8.74
CA TYR A 50 -6.89 7.23 -8.91
C TYR A 50 -5.86 6.55 -8.02
N PHE A 51 -4.68 7.14 -7.89
CA PHE A 51 -3.66 6.62 -6.99
C PHE A 51 -4.09 6.67 -5.51
N LEU A 52 -4.72 7.78 -5.08
CA LEU A 52 -5.34 7.88 -3.76
C LEU A 52 -6.36 6.75 -3.55
N TYR A 53 -7.29 6.55 -4.50
CA TYR A 53 -8.30 5.50 -4.43
C TYR A 53 -7.67 4.11 -4.21
N HIS A 54 -6.63 3.78 -4.98
CA HIS A 54 -5.94 2.50 -4.87
C HIS A 54 -5.25 2.30 -3.52
N LEU A 55 -4.64 3.33 -2.95
CA LEU A 55 -4.01 3.26 -1.62
C LEU A 55 -5.02 3.16 -0.47
N THR A 56 -6.20 3.78 -0.60
CA THR A 56 -7.28 3.67 0.38
C THR A 56 -8.10 2.39 0.28
N THR A 57 -7.73 1.45 -0.59
CA THR A 57 -8.41 0.15 -0.62
C THR A 57 -8.22 -0.61 0.70
N PRO A 58 -9.23 -1.34 1.18
CA PRO A 58 -9.16 -2.02 2.48
C PRO A 58 -8.02 -3.04 2.55
N SER A 59 -7.64 -3.65 1.43
CA SER A 59 -6.51 -4.59 1.35
C SER A 59 -5.18 -3.91 1.69
N VAL A 60 -4.97 -2.69 1.20
CA VAL A 60 -3.74 -1.93 1.43
C VAL A 60 -3.75 -1.33 2.85
N LEU A 61 -4.88 -0.76 3.29
CA LEU A 61 -5.02 -0.20 4.65
C LEU A 61 -4.76 -1.24 5.75
N LYS A 62 -5.18 -2.49 5.55
CA LYS A 62 -4.91 -3.60 6.48
C LYS A 62 -3.42 -3.86 6.71
N THR A 63 -2.54 -3.45 5.79
CA THR A 63 -1.08 -3.66 5.97
C THR A 63 -0.49 -2.81 7.08
N ASN A 64 -1.06 -1.64 7.37
CA ASN A 64 -0.66 -0.77 8.47
C ASN A 64 -1.83 0.12 8.92
N LEU A 65 -2.46 -0.25 10.04
CA LEU A 65 -3.58 0.50 10.63
C LEU A 65 -3.15 1.81 11.30
N ASN A 66 -1.86 1.95 11.63
CA ASN A 66 -1.32 3.15 12.27
C ASN A 66 -0.99 4.27 11.26
N CYS A 67 -0.97 3.94 9.96
CA CYS A 67 -0.69 4.93 8.92
C CYS A 67 -1.82 5.94 8.79
N THR A 68 -1.48 7.23 8.87
CA THR A 68 -2.46 8.32 8.78
C THR A 68 -2.57 8.88 7.37
N PHE A 69 -3.78 8.89 6.82
CA PHE A 69 -4.09 9.47 5.51
C PHE A 69 -4.68 10.88 5.68
N LYS A 70 -4.09 11.88 5.02
CA LYS A 70 -4.61 13.25 5.00
C LYS A 70 -4.71 13.77 3.57
N THR A 71 -5.89 14.22 3.19
CA THR A 71 -6.14 14.91 1.91
C THR A 71 -6.26 16.41 2.16
N LYS A 72 -5.40 17.19 1.50
CA LYS A 72 -5.42 18.65 1.47
C LYS A 72 -5.91 19.09 0.11
N ILE A 73 -7.15 19.56 0.08
CA ILE A 73 -7.79 20.08 -1.11
C ILE A 73 -7.46 21.57 -1.19
N LEU A 74 -6.88 21.99 -2.31
CA LEU A 74 -6.47 23.38 -2.59
C LEU A 74 -7.34 23.95 -3.73
N CYS A 75 -7.23 25.26 -3.97
CA CYS A 75 -7.92 25.98 -5.05
C CYS A 75 -7.00 27.04 -5.69
N ASP A 76 -5.68 26.83 -5.62
CA ASP A 76 -4.63 27.75 -6.06
C ASP A 76 -4.06 27.38 -7.44
N ARG A 77 -4.70 26.43 -8.15
CA ARG A 77 -4.20 25.84 -9.41
C ARG A 77 -2.79 25.27 -9.27
N SER A 78 -2.40 24.87 -8.07
CA SER A 78 -1.09 24.25 -7.84
C SER A 78 -1.04 22.83 -8.42
N ASP A 79 0.17 22.44 -8.82
CA ASP A 79 0.44 21.07 -9.25
C ASP A 79 0.18 20.08 -8.10
N PRO A 80 -0.42 18.91 -8.39
CA PRO A 80 -0.68 17.91 -7.38
C PRO A 80 0.64 17.31 -6.85
N SER A 81 0.73 17.15 -5.53
CA SER A 81 1.87 16.50 -4.87
C SER A 81 1.44 15.55 -3.77
N ILE A 82 2.23 14.50 -3.56
CA ILE A 82 2.00 13.47 -2.56
C ILE A 82 3.24 13.38 -1.68
N ASN A 83 3.09 13.60 -0.39
CA ASN A 83 4.18 13.49 0.58
C ASN A 83 3.98 12.24 1.45
N PHE A 84 5.02 11.42 1.54
CA PHE A 84 5.11 10.25 2.41
C PHE A 84 6.09 10.56 3.53
N THR A 85 5.60 10.57 4.77
CA THR A 85 6.45 10.61 5.96
C THR A 85 6.68 9.17 6.44
N LEU A 86 7.92 8.71 6.38
CA LEU A 86 8.31 7.37 6.84
C LEU A 86 8.44 7.33 8.37
N ALA A 87 8.40 6.11 8.93
CA ALA A 87 8.65 5.89 10.35
C ALA A 87 10.06 6.33 10.78
N ASN A 88 11.03 6.27 9.84
CA ASN A 88 12.42 6.66 10.04
C ASN A 88 12.60 8.19 10.10
N GLY A 89 11.57 8.98 9.81
CA GLY A 89 11.63 10.44 9.75
C GLY A 89 11.96 11.01 8.36
N GLU A 90 12.32 10.16 7.40
CA GLU A 90 12.51 10.57 6.00
C GLU A 90 11.18 10.99 5.37
N GLU A 91 11.24 12.02 4.53
CA GLU A 91 10.10 12.50 3.75
C GLU A 91 10.38 12.31 2.26
N ILE A 92 9.43 11.67 1.56
CA ILE A 92 9.49 11.46 0.12
C ILE A 92 8.33 12.22 -0.51
N GLU A 93 8.63 13.12 -1.45
CA GLU A 93 7.61 13.85 -2.20
C GLU A 93 7.54 13.36 -3.65
N PHE A 94 6.35 12.96 -4.08
CA PHE A 94 6.04 12.68 -5.48
C PHE A 94 5.31 13.88 -6.09
N LYS A 95 5.90 14.45 -7.14
CA LYS A 95 5.26 15.46 -8.00
C LYS A 95 4.46 14.73 -9.07
N SER A 96 3.14 14.68 -8.92
CA SER A 96 2.28 13.77 -9.68
C SER A 96 1.66 14.36 -10.93
N ALA A 97 2.00 15.60 -11.30
CA ALA A 97 1.43 16.30 -12.46
C ALA A 97 1.56 15.52 -13.78
N ASN A 98 2.70 14.86 -14.02
CA ASN A 98 2.95 14.13 -15.27
C ASN A 98 3.17 12.62 -15.03
N LEU A 99 2.67 12.07 -13.91
CA LEU A 99 2.81 10.65 -13.58
C LEU A 99 1.46 9.94 -13.69
N SER A 100 1.45 8.78 -14.33
CA SER A 100 0.28 7.90 -14.31
C SER A 100 0.11 7.18 -12.97
N ALA A 101 -1.11 6.74 -12.66
CA ALA A 101 -1.36 5.96 -11.44
C ALA A 101 -0.51 4.69 -11.36
N LEU A 102 -0.27 4.04 -12.50
CA LEU A 102 0.57 2.84 -12.59
C LEU A 102 2.03 3.16 -12.26
N GLU A 103 2.58 4.24 -12.81
CA GLU A 103 3.96 4.67 -12.53
C GLU A 103 4.14 5.08 -11.07
N MET A 104 3.16 5.78 -10.49
CA MET A 104 3.19 6.11 -9.07
C MET A 104 3.21 4.86 -8.18
N LEU A 105 2.45 3.82 -8.52
CA LEU A 105 2.50 2.53 -7.81
C LEU A 105 3.83 1.79 -8.02
N LYS A 106 4.48 1.94 -9.18
CA LYS A 106 5.83 1.42 -9.44
C LYS A 106 6.88 2.11 -8.59
N LEU A 107 6.89 3.44 -8.59
CA LEU A 107 7.78 4.25 -7.78
C LEU A 107 7.58 3.97 -6.29
N PHE A 108 6.33 3.86 -5.85
CA PHE A 108 6.01 3.50 -4.48
C PHE A 108 6.66 2.18 -4.06
N ASN A 109 6.53 1.12 -4.87
CA ASN A 109 7.13 -0.17 -4.50
C ASN A 109 8.66 -0.15 -4.54
N ASN A 110 9.26 0.59 -5.47
CA ASN A 110 10.71 0.70 -5.56
C ASN A 110 11.32 1.47 -4.38
N HIS A 111 10.68 2.55 -3.93
CA HIS A 111 11.24 3.40 -2.88
C HIS A 111 10.76 3.02 -1.48
N ILE A 112 9.50 2.66 -1.32
CA ILE A 112 8.88 2.51 0.01
C ILE A 112 8.82 1.04 0.41
N SER A 113 8.40 0.14 -0.47
CA SER A 113 8.29 -1.29 -0.11
C SER A 113 9.63 -1.96 0.17
N VAL A 114 10.74 -1.41 -0.33
CA VAL A 114 12.10 -1.90 -0.03
C VAL A 114 12.50 -1.60 1.42
N LEU A 115 11.95 -0.54 2.00
CA LEU A 115 12.26 -0.06 3.36
C LEU A 115 11.42 -0.75 4.44
N VAL A 116 10.66 -1.79 4.09
CA VAL A 116 9.94 -2.61 5.06
C VAL A 116 10.95 -3.16 6.06
N PRO A 117 10.84 -2.81 7.36
CA PRO A 117 11.67 -3.43 8.39
C PRO A 117 11.48 -4.94 8.28
N LYS A 118 12.60 -5.66 8.16
CA LYS A 118 12.57 -7.13 8.27
C LYS A 118 12.20 -7.38 9.71
N ASP A 119 10.97 -7.85 9.94
CA ASP A 119 10.52 -8.26 11.26
C ASP A 119 11.50 -9.37 11.72
N ASP A 120 12.45 -9.02 12.60
CA ASP A 120 13.31 -10.00 13.24
C ASP A 120 12.39 -10.97 14.00
N LEU A 121 12.48 -12.25 13.67
CA LEU A 121 11.72 -13.36 14.27
C LEU A 121 12.12 -13.61 15.74
N THR A 122 12.45 -12.57 16.50
CA THR A 122 12.87 -12.60 17.89
C THR A 122 11.92 -11.79 18.77
N SER A 123 10.63 -12.08 18.70
CA SER A 123 9.76 -11.95 19.88
C SER A 123 9.22 -13.33 20.23
N THR A 124 9.97 -13.98 21.13
CA THR A 124 9.58 -15.02 22.09
C THR A 124 8.37 -15.91 21.73
N PRO A 125 8.53 -17.25 21.62
CA PRO A 125 7.38 -18.14 21.58
C PRO A 125 6.54 -17.94 22.84
N VAL A 126 5.33 -17.41 22.69
CA VAL A 126 4.36 -17.31 23.77
C VAL A 126 3.99 -18.74 24.17
N ALA A 127 4.62 -19.23 25.24
CA ALA A 127 4.29 -20.51 25.84
C ALA A 127 2.83 -20.48 26.31
N THR A 128 1.97 -21.23 25.64
CA THR A 128 0.60 -21.50 26.10
C THR A 128 0.65 -22.27 27.42
N LYS A 129 -0.23 -21.92 28.36
CA LYS A 129 -0.31 -22.53 29.71
C LYS A 129 -0.47 -24.06 29.68
N SER A 130 -0.90 -24.64 28.55
CA SER A 130 -1.02 -26.09 28.35
C SER A 130 0.33 -26.83 28.31
N ALA A 131 1.44 -26.18 27.96
CA ALA A 131 2.75 -26.84 27.90
C ALA A 131 3.44 -27.00 29.28
N LYS A 132 3.04 -26.23 30.30
CA LYS A 132 3.67 -26.29 31.63
C LYS A 132 3.18 -27.46 32.48
N LYS A 133 2.03 -28.07 32.15
CA LYS A 133 1.41 -29.17 32.93
C LYS A 133 1.97 -30.55 32.58
N THR A 134 2.55 -30.74 31.40
CA THR A 134 3.18 -32.00 30.99
C THR A 134 4.59 -32.19 31.55
N LEU A 135 5.30 -31.11 31.90
CA LEU A 135 6.65 -31.17 32.48
C LEU A 135 6.68 -31.46 33.99
N SER A 136 5.59 -31.20 34.74
CA SER A 136 5.55 -31.47 36.19
C SER A 136 5.14 -32.90 36.55
N LYS A 137 4.71 -33.72 35.57
CA LYS A 137 4.21 -35.09 35.81
C LYS A 137 5.26 -36.18 35.51
N LYS A 138 6.53 -35.79 35.32
CA LYS A 138 7.63 -36.70 34.98
C LYS A 138 8.77 -36.70 36.02
N ARG A 139 8.44 -36.42 37.28
CA ARG A 139 9.27 -36.69 38.45
C ARG A 139 8.46 -37.47 39.46
#